data_AF-A0A956Y169-F1
#
_entry.id   AF-A0A956Y169-F1
#
_cell.length_a   1.000
_cell.length_b   1.000
_cell.length_c   1.000
_cell.angle_alpha   90.00
_cell.angle_beta   90.00
_cell.angle_gamma   90.00
#
_symmetry.space_group_name_H-M   'P 1'
#
loop_
_entity.id
_entity.type
_entity.pdbx_description
1 polymer ?
#
loop_
_entity_poly.entity_id
_entity_poly.type
_entity_poly.pdbx_seq_one_letter_code
_entity_poly.pdbx_strand_id
1 'polypeptide(L)' 'MKFPNIKGKTVNGDRRTLPQDFEGQLNVVVLAFTQYQQEDVDSWMPFLDKVQRENR' A
#
# COMPACT_ATOMS: atom_id res chain seq x y z
N MET A 1 -1.41 -18.39 -4.53
CA MET A 1 -0.86 -17.76 -3.30
C MET A 1 -1.88 -16.75 -2.79
N LYS A 2 -2.15 -16.70 -1.48
CA LYS A 2 -3.07 -15.74 -0.85
C LYS A 2 -2.23 -14.76 -0.02
N PHE A 3 -2.55 -13.46 -0.08
CA PHE A 3 -1.89 -12.47 0.76
C PHE A 3 -2.11 -12.82 2.25
N PRO A 4 -1.07 -12.81 3.09
CA PRO A 4 -1.18 -13.23 4.49
C PRO A 4 -2.02 -12.25 5.31
N ASN A 5 -2.55 -12.74 6.43
CA ASN A 5 -3.23 -11.87 7.38
C ASN A 5 -2.20 -11.19 8.29
N ILE A 6 -2.04 -9.87 8.18
CA ILE A 6 -1.03 -9.09 8.90
C ILE A 6 -1.73 -8.12 9.85
N LYS A 7 -1.41 -8.18 11.14
CA LYS A 7 -1.84 -7.19 12.13
C LYS A 7 -0.74 -6.16 12.33
N GLY A 8 -1.08 -4.88 12.25
CA GLY A 8 -0.15 -3.77 12.38
C GLY A 8 -0.77 -2.56 13.08
N LYS A 9 0.07 -1.53 13.25
CA LYS A 9 -0.31 -0.25 13.81
C LYS A 9 0.14 0.86 12.85
N THR A 10 -0.73 1.82 12.56
CA THR A 10 -0.36 2.99 11.77
C THR A 10 0.59 3.90 12.56
N VAL A 11 1.19 4.88 11.90
CA VAL A 11 2.00 5.93 12.56
C VAL A 11 1.17 6.71 13.60
N ASN A 12 -0.12 6.94 13.33
CA ASN A 12 -1.06 7.59 14.25
C ASN A 12 -1.50 6.68 15.41
N GLY A 13 -1.21 5.39 15.29
CA GLY A 13 -1.40 4.43 16.35
C GLY A 13 -2.65 3.55 16.23
N ASP A 14 -3.36 3.64 15.12
CA ASP A 14 -4.56 2.84 14.86
C ASP A 14 -4.18 1.41 14.52
N ARG A 15 -4.90 0.44 15.08
CA ARG A 15 -4.70 -0.97 14.73
C ARG A 15 -5.35 -1.25 13.38
N ARG A 16 -4.62 -1.94 12.50
CA ARG A 16 -5.10 -2.37 11.18
C ARG A 16 -4.79 -3.84 10.95
N THR A 17 -5.63 -4.50 10.16
CA THR A 17 -5.52 -5.91 9.76
C THR A 17 -5.56 -6.00 8.23
N LEU A 18 -4.44 -6.36 7.60
CA LEU A 18 -4.32 -6.50 6.16
C LEU A 18 -4.50 -7.96 5.74
N PRO A 19 -5.17 -8.24 4.60
CA PRO A 19 -5.71 -7.28 3.66
C PRO A 19 -7.15 -6.82 3.98
N GLN A 20 -7.76 -7.30 5.08
CA GLN A 20 -9.19 -7.10 5.37
C GLN A 20 -9.61 -5.64 5.48
N ASP A 21 -8.74 -4.79 6.02
CA ASP A 21 -9.02 -3.37 6.25
C ASP A 21 -8.69 -2.49 5.02
N PHE A 22 -8.32 -3.08 3.88
CA PHE A 22 -8.24 -2.33 2.62
C PHE A 22 -9.64 -2.10 2.04
N GLU A 23 -9.93 -0.87 1.62
CA GLU A 23 -11.27 -0.47 1.16
C GLU A 23 -11.47 -0.59 -0.36
N GLY A 24 -10.38 -0.72 -1.14
CA GLY A 24 -10.45 -0.86 -2.60
C GLY A 24 -10.84 -2.27 -3.04
N GLN A 25 -11.52 -2.38 -4.20
CA GLN A 25 -11.74 -3.68 -4.86
C GLN A 25 -10.42 -4.32 -5.30
N LEU A 26 -9.47 -3.48 -5.75
CA LEU A 26 -8.08 -3.80 -6.01
C LEU A 26 -7.21 -2.85 -5.20
N ASN A 27 -6.15 -3.37 -4.59
CA ASN A 27 -5.22 -2.58 -3.79
C ASN A 27 -3.79 -2.90 -4.23
N VAL A 28 -2.99 -1.86 -4.44
CA VAL A 28 -1.55 -1.97 -4.65
C VAL A 28 -0.85 -1.44 -3.41
N VAL A 29 0.06 -2.23 -2.86
CA VAL A 29 0.78 -1.89 -1.63
C VAL A 29 2.27 -1.83 -1.95
N VAL A 30 2.87 -0.65 -1.76
CA VAL A 30 4.32 -0.45 -1.88
C VAL A 30 4.89 -0.31 -0.47
N LEU A 31 5.90 -1.11 -0.15
CA LEU A 31 6.52 -1.14 1.18
C LEU A 31 7.99 -0.75 1.07
N ALA A 32 8.34 0.42 1.61
CA ALA A 32 9.72 0.81 1.88
C ALA A 32 10.11 0.39 3.30
N PHE A 33 11.30 -0.17 3.46
CA PHE A 33 11.85 -0.58 4.75
C PHE A 33 12.85 0.45 5.30
N THR A 34 13.45 1.26 4.42
CA THR A 34 14.39 2.32 4.78
C THR A 34 13.94 3.66 4.21
N GLN A 35 14.40 4.76 4.79
CA GLN A 35 14.05 6.11 4.33
C GLN A 35 14.54 6.38 2.90
N TYR A 36 15.71 5.86 2.51
CA TYR A 36 16.26 6.07 1.16
C TYR A 36 15.38 5.46 0.06
N GLN A 37 14.63 4.39 0.36
CA GLN A 37 13.69 3.78 -0.59
C GLN A 37 12.46 4.64 -0.85
N GLN A 38 12.26 5.72 -0.10
CA GLN A 38 11.15 6.64 -0.37
C GLN A 38 11.29 7.28 -1.76
N GLU A 39 12.51 7.58 -2.20
CA GLU A 39 12.75 8.13 -3.54
C GLU A 39 12.33 7.14 -4.64
N ASP A 40 12.56 5.84 -4.43
CA ASP A 40 12.11 4.79 -5.34
C ASP A 40 10.57 4.73 -5.37
N VAL A 41 9.92 4.73 -4.20
CA VAL A 41 8.45 4.71 -4.07
C VAL A 41 7.83 5.92 -4.77
N ASP A 42 8.37 7.11 -4.53
CA ASP A 42 7.88 8.36 -5.10
C ASP A 42 7.98 8.36 -6.63
N SER A 43 9.04 7.72 -7.18
CA SER A 43 9.20 7.57 -8.63
C SER A 43 8.10 6.70 -9.28
N TRP A 44 7.48 5.79 -8.52
CA TRP A 44 6.43 4.89 -9.02
C TRP A 44 5.03 5.48 -8.93
N MET A 45 4.81 6.43 -8.01
CA MET A 45 3.49 7.03 -7.75
C MET A 45 2.77 7.53 -9.02
N PRO A 46 3.42 8.24 -9.97
CA PRO A 46 2.73 8.69 -11.19
C PRO A 46 2.16 7.56 -12.04
N PHE A 47 2.84 6.41 -12.06
CA PHE A 47 2.40 5.23 -12.80
C PHE A 47 1.26 4.51 -12.07
N LEU A 48 1.35 4.41 -10.75
CA LEU A 48 0.28 3.84 -9.92
C LEU A 48 -0.99 4.67 -9.99
N ASP A 49 -0.87 6.00 -9.99
CA ASP A 49 -2.01 6.91 -10.17
C ASP A 49 -2.69 6.72 -11.53
N LYS A 50 -1.89 6.49 -12.58
CA LYS A 50 -2.42 6.17 -13.92
C LYS A 50 -3.18 4.86 -13.89
N VAL A 51 -2.60 3.80 -13.32
CA VAL A 51 -3.25 2.49 -13.20
C VAL A 51 -4.54 2.59 -12.38
N GLN A 52 -4.54 3.33 -11.27
CA GLN A 52 -5.73 3.54 -10.45
C GLN A 52 -6.84 4.24 -11.24
N ARG A 53 -6.52 5.25 -12.05
CA ARG A 53 -7.51 5.94 -12.91
C ARG A 53 -8.09 5.02 -13.98
N GLU A 54 -7.26 4.16 -14.57
CA GLU A 54 -7.68 3.21 -15.62
C GLU A 54 -8.53 2.06 -15.08
N ASN A 55 -8.43 1.75 -13.78
CA ASN A 55 -9.13 0.65 -13.11
C ASN A 55 -10.14 1.13 -12.06
N ARG A 56 -10.65 2.37 -12.22
CA ARG A 56 -11.67 2.96 -11.33
C ARG A 56 -13.08 2.68 -11.79
#